data_AF-A0A1X0XXX5-F1
#
_entry.id   AF-A0A1X0XXX5-F1
#
_cell.length_a   1.000
_cell.length_b   1.000
_cell.length_c   1.000
_cell.angle_alpha   90.00
_cell.angle_beta   90.00
_cell.angle_gamma   90.00
#
_symmetry.space_group_name_H-M   'P 1'
#
loop_
_entity.id
_entity.type
_entity.pdbx_description
1 polymer ?
#
loop_
_entity_poly.entity_id
_entity_poly.type
_entity_poly.pdbx_seq_one_letter_code
_entity_poly.pdbx_strand_id
1 'polypeptide(L)'
;MEGFMKRYVLLVLISLAISLYGCAAPKTSIKPKISKAFGRSEFIVAEIPSHGLIGDGLAIAVGGGHNTEILRQALLLLAAEGGEQYIAVIGSNHTLTKVVLINAVKEIPDNALQHLHIAFLGDQSAGAELKPAVKRTGAELVIVSL
;
A
#
# COMPACT_ATOMS: atom_id res chain seq x y z
N MET A 1 -20.02 29.84 -21.41
CA MET A 1 -20.69 28.56 -21.08
C MET A 1 -19.66 27.43 -21.08
N GLU A 2 -18.69 27.45 -20.15
CA GLU A 2 -17.56 26.48 -20.14
C GLU A 2 -17.33 25.84 -18.76
N GLY A 3 -18.30 25.97 -17.84
CA GLY A 3 -18.14 25.53 -16.45
C GLY A 3 -18.79 24.19 -16.07
N PHE A 4 -19.57 23.57 -16.98
CA PHE A 4 -20.51 22.53 -16.55
C PHE A 4 -20.16 21.09 -17.01
N MET A 5 -19.24 20.93 -17.96
CA MET A 5 -19.06 19.64 -18.66
C MET A 5 -17.84 18.81 -18.21
N LYS A 6 -16.96 19.36 -17.35
CA LYS A 6 -15.78 18.63 -16.83
C LYS A 6 -16.07 17.76 -15.59
N ARG A 7 -17.29 17.77 -15.05
CA ARG A 7 -17.64 17.06 -13.82
C ARG A 7 -18.13 15.61 -14.00
N TYR A 8 -18.30 15.11 -15.22
CA TYR A 8 -19.06 13.88 -15.46
C TYR A 8 -18.34 12.72 -16.15
N VAL A 9 -17.03 12.80 -16.44
CA VAL A 9 -16.33 11.75 -17.23
C VAL A 9 -15.36 10.87 -16.43
N LEU A 10 -15.15 11.11 -15.13
CA LEU A 10 -14.30 10.23 -14.31
C LEU A 10 -15.11 9.42 -13.27
N LEU A 11 -16.17 8.77 -13.75
CA LEU A 11 -16.78 7.62 -13.10
C LEU A 11 -16.22 6.35 -13.75
N VAL A 12 -14.91 6.10 -13.57
CA VAL A 12 -14.38 4.74 -13.75
C VAL A 12 -14.46 4.08 -12.39
N LEU A 13 -15.34 3.08 -12.33
CA LEU A 13 -15.57 2.17 -11.21
C LEU A 13 -14.25 1.58 -10.70
N ILE A 14 -13.69 2.21 -9.66
CA ILE A 14 -12.68 1.59 -8.80
C ILE A 14 -13.48 0.67 -7.86
N SER A 15 -13.72 -0.57 -8.28
CA SER A 15 -14.16 -1.64 -7.38
C SER A 15 -12.97 -2.15 -6.57
N LEU A 16 -12.30 -1.25 -5.86
CA LEU A 16 -11.61 -1.59 -4.63
C LEU A 16 -12.65 -1.41 -3.53
N ALA A 17 -13.00 -2.49 -2.85
CA ALA A 17 -13.85 -2.42 -1.68
C ALA A 17 -13.09 -1.68 -0.56
N ILE A 18 -13.10 -0.35 -0.61
CA ILE A 18 -12.82 0.53 0.53
C ILE A 18 -13.99 0.29 1.49
N SER A 19 -13.89 -0.78 2.26
CA SER A 19 -14.88 -1.15 3.26
C SER A 19 -14.76 -0.18 4.43
N LEU A 20 -15.48 0.95 4.31
CA LEU A 20 -15.98 1.71 5.45
C LEU A 20 -17.10 0.90 6.13
N TYR A 21 -16.82 -0.31 6.60
CA TYR A 21 -17.79 -1.12 7.35
C TYR A 21 -17.11 -1.91 8.46
N GLY A 22 -17.65 -1.70 9.66
CA GLY A 22 -17.35 -2.49 10.83
C GLY A 22 -17.66 -3.98 10.64
N CYS A 23 -17.00 -4.77 11.48
CA CYS A 23 -17.27 -6.18 11.77
C CYS A 23 -17.14 -7.19 10.62
N ALA A 24 -15.92 -7.70 10.44
CA ALA A 24 -15.57 -9.11 10.67
C ALA A 24 -14.22 -9.45 10.01
N ALA A 25 -13.12 -9.37 10.77
CA ALA A 25 -11.81 -9.96 10.44
C ALA A 25 -10.92 -9.82 11.70
N PRO A 26 -9.86 -10.63 11.88
CA PRO A 26 -9.06 -10.65 13.11
C PRO A 26 -8.17 -9.40 13.19
N LYS A 27 -8.78 -8.23 13.39
CA LYS A 27 -8.22 -6.89 13.10
C LYS A 27 -7.97 -6.04 14.35
N THR A 28 -8.16 -6.58 15.56
CA THR A 28 -8.03 -5.82 16.82
C THR A 28 -6.58 -5.64 17.31
N SER A 29 -5.65 -6.56 17.04
CA SER A 29 -4.26 -6.43 17.52
C SER A 29 -3.35 -5.64 16.56
N ILE A 30 -3.73 -5.54 15.29
CA ILE A 30 -2.89 -4.96 14.24
C ILE A 30 -2.99 -3.44 14.22
N LYS A 31 -4.22 -2.89 14.30
CA LYS A 31 -4.44 -1.44 14.30
C LYS A 31 -3.65 -0.73 15.41
N PRO A 32 -3.65 -1.19 16.68
CA PRO A 32 -2.84 -0.57 17.73
C PRO A 32 -1.34 -0.57 17.44
N LYS A 33 -0.81 -1.64 16.82
CA LYS A 33 0.61 -1.71 16.44
C LYS A 33 0.97 -0.68 15.37
N ILE A 34 0.13 -0.56 14.32
CA ILE A 34 0.31 0.45 13.26
C ILE A 34 0.15 1.85 13.84
N SER A 35 -0.89 2.07 14.65
CA SER A 35 -1.12 3.37 15.26
C SER A 35 0.02 3.80 16.15
N LYS A 36 0.63 2.87 16.88
CA LYS A 36 1.84 3.14 17.66
C LYS A 36 3.04 3.42 16.74
N ALA A 37 3.19 2.68 15.65
CA ALA A 37 4.29 2.87 14.70
C ALA A 37 4.24 4.25 14.02
N PHE A 38 3.05 4.71 13.65
CA PHE A 38 2.85 6.05 13.06
C PHE A 38 2.64 7.17 14.09
N GLY A 39 2.37 6.84 15.36
CA GLY A 39 1.90 7.79 16.35
C GLY A 39 0.53 8.40 16.03
N ARG A 40 -0.32 7.70 15.25
CA ARG A 40 -1.60 8.19 14.74
C ARG A 40 -2.68 7.11 14.67
N SER A 41 -3.94 7.48 14.87
CA SER A 41 -5.08 6.56 14.76
C SER A 41 -5.64 6.43 13.35
N GLU A 42 -5.33 7.38 12.47
CA GLU A 42 -5.86 7.47 11.11
C GLU A 42 -4.78 7.13 10.10
N PHE A 43 -5.06 6.13 9.27
CA PHE A 43 -4.21 5.67 8.19
C PHE A 43 -5.04 4.82 7.22
N ILE A 44 -4.57 4.73 6.00
CA ILE A 44 -5.16 3.91 4.95
C ILE A 44 -4.58 2.50 5.05
N VAL A 45 -5.40 1.49 4.76
CA VAL A 45 -4.95 0.10 4.73
C VAL A 45 -5.03 -0.41 3.30
N ALA A 46 -3.90 -0.77 2.73
CA ALA A 46 -3.81 -1.53 1.49
C ALA A 46 -3.62 -3.00 1.82
N GLU A 47 -4.66 -3.80 1.58
CA GLU A 47 -4.64 -5.24 1.78
C GLU A 47 -4.26 -5.94 0.47
N ILE A 48 -3.20 -6.74 0.50
CA ILE A 48 -2.71 -7.52 -0.63
C ILE A 48 -3.36 -8.91 -0.57
N PRO A 49 -4.28 -9.23 -1.50
CA PRO A 49 -4.96 -10.51 -1.50
C PRO A 49 -4.01 -11.64 -1.89
N SER A 50 -4.14 -12.77 -1.18
CA SER A 50 -3.49 -14.05 -1.50
C SER A 50 -4.46 -14.93 -2.30
N HIS A 51 -3.91 -15.67 -3.25
CA HIS A 51 -4.62 -16.62 -4.10
C HIS A 51 -4.19 -18.08 -3.81
N GLY A 52 -3.57 -18.31 -2.64
CA GLY A 52 -2.99 -19.59 -2.25
C GLY A 52 -1.58 -19.80 -2.82
N LEU A 53 -0.88 -20.84 -2.35
CA LEU A 53 0.56 -21.04 -2.62
C LEU A 53 0.94 -20.99 -4.11
N ILE A 54 0.14 -21.59 -4.98
CA ILE A 54 0.41 -21.64 -6.43
C ILE A 54 0.19 -20.26 -7.06
N GLY A 55 -0.97 -19.63 -6.77
CA GLY A 55 -1.29 -18.31 -7.32
C GLY A 55 -0.32 -17.24 -6.82
N ASP A 56 0.03 -17.27 -5.54
CA ASP A 56 1.01 -16.36 -4.94
C ASP A 56 2.41 -16.60 -5.51
N GLY A 57 2.80 -17.86 -5.72
CA GLY A 57 4.09 -18.21 -6.33
C GLY A 57 4.22 -17.66 -7.75
N LEU A 58 3.16 -17.78 -8.56
CA LEU A 58 3.12 -17.19 -9.90
C LEU A 58 3.15 -15.67 -9.84
N ALA A 59 2.35 -15.05 -8.96
CA ALA A 59 2.35 -13.61 -8.77
C ALA A 59 3.75 -13.11 -8.36
N ILE A 60 4.41 -13.75 -7.41
CA ILE A 60 5.79 -13.45 -7.01
C ILE A 60 6.75 -13.56 -8.20
N ALA A 61 6.66 -14.63 -8.98
CA ALA A 61 7.52 -14.86 -10.15
C ALA A 61 7.39 -13.75 -11.22
N VAL A 62 6.21 -13.15 -11.34
CA VAL A 62 5.96 -12.02 -12.26
C VAL A 62 6.03 -10.64 -11.58
N GLY A 63 6.62 -10.54 -10.38
CA GLY A 63 6.83 -9.26 -9.70
C GLY A 63 5.58 -8.70 -9.01
N GLY A 64 4.65 -9.55 -8.60
CA GLY A 64 3.39 -9.23 -7.91
C GLY A 64 2.20 -8.96 -8.83
N GLY A 65 2.43 -8.83 -10.14
CA GLY A 65 1.37 -8.74 -11.15
C GLY A 65 0.36 -7.62 -10.89
N HIS A 66 -0.93 -7.95 -10.93
CA HIS A 66 -2.02 -6.97 -10.77
C HIS A 66 -2.00 -6.23 -9.42
N ASN A 67 -1.61 -6.92 -8.34
CA ASN A 67 -1.52 -6.32 -7.00
C ASN A 67 -0.49 -5.18 -6.95
N THR A 68 0.63 -5.34 -7.67
CA THR A 68 1.69 -4.33 -7.80
C THR A 68 1.16 -3.07 -8.47
N GLU A 69 0.44 -3.23 -9.57
CA GLU A 69 -0.09 -2.11 -10.32
C GLU A 69 -1.13 -1.31 -9.52
N ILE A 70 -2.05 -2.01 -8.83
CA ILE A 70 -3.04 -1.37 -7.96
C ILE A 70 -2.34 -0.59 -6.84
N LEU A 71 -1.37 -1.21 -6.15
CA LEU A 71 -0.67 -0.56 -5.05
C LEU A 71 0.10 0.67 -5.55
N ARG A 72 0.76 0.57 -6.71
CA ARG A 72 1.49 1.69 -7.32
C ARG A 72 0.56 2.87 -7.59
N GLN A 73 -0.61 2.63 -8.19
CA GLN A 73 -1.59 3.67 -8.44
C GLN A 73 -2.11 4.29 -7.14
N ALA A 74 -2.38 3.49 -6.11
CA ALA A 74 -2.81 3.98 -4.81
C ALA A 74 -1.75 4.90 -4.18
N LEU A 75 -0.47 4.51 -4.19
CA LEU A 75 0.62 5.33 -3.67
C LEU A 75 0.73 6.67 -4.41
N LEU A 76 0.64 6.66 -5.73
CA LEU A 76 0.69 7.88 -6.54
C LEU A 76 -0.51 8.80 -6.31
N LEU A 77 -1.71 8.23 -6.15
CA LEU A 77 -2.92 9.00 -5.82
C LEU A 77 -2.79 9.67 -4.46
N LEU A 78 -2.32 8.95 -3.44
CA LEU A 78 -2.11 9.53 -2.11
C LEU A 78 -1.04 10.61 -2.12
N ALA A 79 0.06 10.40 -2.84
CA ALA A 79 1.08 11.43 -3.00
C ALA A 79 0.52 12.71 -3.65
N ALA A 80 -0.40 12.55 -4.60
CA ALA A 80 -1.03 13.67 -5.31
C ALA A 80 -2.05 14.46 -4.46
N GLU A 81 -2.63 13.86 -3.41
CA GLU A 81 -3.47 14.59 -2.45
C GLU A 81 -2.67 15.65 -1.67
N GLY A 82 -1.36 15.44 -1.53
CA GLY A 82 -0.48 16.30 -0.74
C GLY A 82 -0.69 16.15 0.77
N GLY A 83 0.12 16.88 1.53
CA GLY A 83 0.17 16.72 3.00
C GLY A 83 0.72 15.35 3.43
N GLU A 84 0.85 15.17 4.74
CA GLU A 84 1.38 13.93 5.31
C GLU A 84 0.33 12.80 5.23
N GLN A 85 0.65 11.74 4.50
CA GLN A 85 -0.23 10.60 4.23
C GLN A 85 0.34 9.32 4.86
N TYR A 86 -0.53 8.49 5.44
CA TYR A 86 -0.12 7.30 6.18
C TYR A 86 -0.83 6.07 5.62
N ILE A 87 -0.06 5.09 5.16
CA ILE A 87 -0.58 3.86 4.56
C ILE A 87 0.07 2.62 5.16
N ALA A 88 -0.74 1.67 5.60
CA ALA A 88 -0.30 0.35 6.03
C ALA A 88 -0.54 -0.66 4.91
N VAL A 89 0.52 -1.34 4.49
CA VAL A 89 0.49 -2.42 3.49
C VAL A 89 0.52 -3.75 4.23
N ILE A 90 -0.56 -4.52 4.09
CA ILE A 90 -0.79 -5.76 4.84
C ILE A 90 -1.13 -6.90 3.87
N GLY A 91 -0.82 -8.13 4.24
CA GLY A 91 -1.29 -9.31 3.51
C GLY A 91 -1.02 -10.59 4.28
N SER A 92 -1.76 -11.64 3.96
CA SER A 92 -1.61 -12.95 4.64
C SER A 92 -0.32 -13.68 4.24
N ASN A 93 0.28 -13.33 3.10
CA ASN A 93 1.55 -13.85 2.63
C ASN A 93 2.59 -12.72 2.59
N HIS A 94 3.43 -12.63 3.63
CA HIS A 94 4.42 -11.55 3.77
C HIS A 94 5.40 -11.48 2.60
N THR A 95 5.75 -12.63 2.00
CA THR A 95 6.64 -12.67 0.83
C THR A 95 5.99 -12.02 -0.38
N LEU A 96 4.73 -12.37 -0.67
CA LEU A 96 3.97 -11.73 -1.74
C LEU A 96 3.80 -10.23 -1.49
N THR A 97 3.39 -9.85 -0.27
CA THR A 97 3.21 -8.44 0.11
C THR A 97 4.50 -7.63 -0.06
N LYS A 98 5.65 -8.19 0.35
CA LYS A 98 6.97 -7.57 0.16
C LYS A 98 7.26 -7.36 -1.33
N VAL A 99 7.11 -8.40 -2.15
CA VAL A 99 7.38 -8.34 -3.60
C VAL A 99 6.47 -7.32 -4.29
N VAL A 100 5.19 -7.29 -3.92
CA VAL A 100 4.22 -6.30 -4.42
C VAL A 100 4.66 -4.89 -4.06
N LEU A 101 5.03 -4.62 -2.80
CA LEU A 101 5.47 -3.28 -2.39
C LEU A 101 6.77 -2.86 -3.08
N ILE A 102 7.78 -3.73 -3.16
CA ILE A 102 9.04 -3.44 -3.84
C ILE A 102 8.80 -3.08 -5.31
N ASN A 103 8.02 -3.89 -6.03
CA ASN A 103 7.78 -3.63 -7.44
C ASN A 103 6.86 -2.43 -7.65
N ALA A 104 5.93 -2.14 -6.73
CA ALA A 104 5.05 -0.99 -6.83
C ALA A 104 5.86 0.32 -6.75
N VAL A 105 6.87 0.38 -5.87
CA VAL A 105 7.74 1.56 -5.75
C VAL A 105 8.87 1.58 -6.77
N LYS A 106 9.19 0.46 -7.42
CA LYS A 106 10.31 0.34 -8.37
C LYS A 106 10.21 1.30 -9.56
N GLU A 107 9.00 1.51 -10.08
CA GLU A 107 8.76 2.36 -11.26
C GLU A 107 8.32 3.78 -10.88
N ILE A 108 8.20 4.08 -9.59
CA ILE A 108 7.87 5.42 -9.11
C ILE A 108 9.12 6.31 -9.20
N PRO A 109 9.01 7.54 -9.73
CA PRO A 109 10.14 8.48 -9.80
C PRO A 109 10.73 8.79 -8.41
N ASP A 110 11.99 9.20 -8.40
CA ASP A 110 12.68 9.63 -7.18
C ASP A 110 11.93 10.78 -6.50
N ASN A 111 11.84 10.76 -5.17
CA ASN A 111 11.15 11.74 -4.34
C ASN A 111 9.64 11.95 -4.60
N ALA A 112 9.00 11.15 -5.47
CA ALA A 112 7.59 11.31 -5.79
C ALA A 112 6.65 11.01 -4.61
N LEU A 113 7.13 10.33 -3.56
CA LEU A 113 6.36 9.92 -2.39
C LEU A 113 6.86 10.59 -1.09
N GLN A 114 7.51 11.74 -1.17
CA GLN A 114 8.18 12.41 -0.03
C GLN A 114 7.31 12.75 1.20
N HIS A 115 5.97 12.74 1.05
CA HIS A 115 5.02 12.98 2.16
C HIS A 115 4.28 11.71 2.60
N LEU A 116 4.70 10.54 2.10
CA LEU A 116 4.09 9.26 2.44
C LEU A 116 4.87 8.53 3.52
N HIS A 117 4.12 8.05 4.50
CA HIS A 117 4.56 7.16 5.57
C HIS A 117 3.98 5.79 5.31
N ILE A 118 4.85 4.83 5.01
CA ILE A 118 4.48 3.46 4.68
C ILE A 118 4.79 2.56 5.87
N ALA A 119 3.79 1.83 6.37
CA ALA A 119 3.97 0.73 7.30
C ALA A 119 3.88 -0.59 6.53
N PHE A 120 4.96 -1.35 6.50
CA PHE A 120 4.93 -2.73 6.03
C PHE A 120 4.67 -3.66 7.22
N LEU A 121 3.64 -4.51 7.11
CA LEU A 121 3.36 -5.52 8.12
C LEU A 121 3.88 -6.86 7.69
N GLY A 122 4.85 -7.35 8.46
CA GLY A 122 5.52 -8.61 8.18
C GLY A 122 6.81 -8.74 8.98
N ASP A 123 7.70 -9.57 8.47
CA ASP A 123 8.99 -9.83 9.11
C ASP A 123 9.96 -8.64 8.96
N GLN A 124 10.72 -8.35 10.02
CA GLN A 124 11.83 -7.39 10.01
C GLN A 124 12.90 -7.74 8.96
N SER A 125 13.06 -9.01 8.63
CA SER A 125 13.98 -9.47 7.58
C SER A 125 13.71 -8.82 6.22
N ALA A 126 12.46 -8.40 5.95
CA ALA A 126 12.09 -7.68 4.73
C ALA A 126 12.76 -6.31 4.60
N GLY A 127 13.28 -5.74 5.70
CA GLY A 127 13.85 -4.39 5.71
C GLY A 127 15.11 -4.22 4.89
N ALA A 128 15.89 -5.27 4.67
CA ALA A 128 17.09 -5.21 3.83
C ALA A 128 16.75 -4.84 2.37
N GLU A 129 15.61 -5.30 1.87
CA GLU A 129 15.16 -5.05 0.50
C GLU A 129 14.20 -3.85 0.41
N LEU A 130 13.28 -3.72 1.38
CA LEU A 130 12.25 -2.67 1.34
C LEU A 130 12.82 -1.28 1.61
N LYS A 131 13.70 -1.13 2.60
CA LYS A 131 14.25 0.19 2.96
C LYS A 131 14.91 0.90 1.78
N PRO A 132 15.84 0.30 1.02
CA PRO A 132 16.43 0.98 -0.14
C PRO A 132 15.41 1.25 -1.24
N ALA A 133 14.49 0.32 -1.52
CA ALA A 133 13.46 0.49 -2.55
C ALA A 133 12.53 1.67 -2.25
N VAL A 134 12.07 1.79 -1.00
CA VAL A 134 11.16 2.86 -0.57
C VAL A 134 11.90 4.19 -0.42
N LYS A 135 13.11 4.19 0.16
CA LYS A 135 13.87 5.42 0.42
C LYS A 135 14.14 6.24 -0.84
N ARG A 136 14.37 5.59 -1.99
CA ARG A 136 14.57 6.28 -3.28
C ARG A 136 13.37 7.16 -3.66
N THR A 137 12.16 6.73 -3.32
CA THR A 137 10.93 7.47 -3.61
C THR A 137 10.68 8.65 -2.67
N GLY A 138 11.52 8.84 -1.65
CA GLY A 138 11.36 9.87 -0.62
C GLY A 138 10.40 9.49 0.52
N ALA A 139 9.64 8.40 0.39
CA ALA A 139 8.74 7.94 1.45
C ALA A 139 9.50 7.43 2.69
N GLU A 140 8.86 7.57 3.84
CA GLU A 140 9.30 6.96 5.09
C GLU A 140 8.75 5.53 5.20
N LEU A 141 9.57 4.61 5.71
CA LEU A 141 9.19 3.21 5.90
C LEU A 141 9.37 2.78 7.35
N VAL A 142 8.31 2.25 7.94
CA VAL A 142 8.34 1.51 9.19
C VAL A 142 7.94 0.06 8.95
N ILE A 143 8.63 -0.87 9.62
CA ILE A 143 8.30 -2.30 9.58
C ILE A 143 7.67 -2.68 10.91
N VAL A 144 6.45 -3.20 10.85
CA VAL A 144 5.66 -3.58 12.00
C VAL A 144 5.57 -5.11 12.04
N SER A 145 6.24 -5.70 13.04
CA SER A 145 6.23 -7.15 13.24
C SER A 145 4.90 -7.63 13.80
N LEU A 146 4.37 -8.69 13.19
CA LEU A 146 3.20 -9.41 13.68
C LEU A 146 3.54 -10.32 14.86
#